data_AF-A0A921U6X4-F1
#
_entry.id   AF-A0A921U6X4-F1
#
_cell.length_a   1.000
_cell.length_b   1.000
_cell.length_c   1.000
_cell.angle_alpha   90.00
_cell.angle_beta   90.00
_cell.angle_gamma   90.00
#
_symmetry.space_group_name_H-M   'P 1'
#
loop_
_entity.id
_entity.type
_entity.pdbx_description
1 polymer ?
#
loop_
_entity_poly.entity_id
_entity_poly.type
_entity_poly.pdbx_seq_one_letter_code
_entity_poly.pdbx_strand_id
1 'polypeptide(L)'
;MKSLSCYRAVFNSPGDSVCAFDLKDLDHFSLFPGQVVGIEGHNPSGHCFVASKLIYSIPVSVDAQLPSANKQAIDNESNQNSDAGTLSRELSSVITAGPYTRTDNLLFEPLQELLSYACRKQPQLLILTGPFIDSDHPDIKMELLTRAFMIFSILKF
;
A
#
# COMPACT_ATOMS: atom_id res chain seq x y z
N MET A 1 9.76 -23.08 -8.38
CA MET A 1 10.62 -22.67 -9.52
C MET A 1 11.85 -21.98 -8.92
N LYS A 2 12.99 -22.67 -8.78
CA LYS A 2 14.22 -22.07 -8.25
C LYS A 2 14.94 -21.37 -9.41
N SER A 3 14.71 -20.07 -9.58
CA SER A 3 15.51 -19.25 -10.50
C SER A 3 16.86 -19.00 -9.86
N LEU A 4 17.93 -19.54 -10.45
CA LEU A 4 19.31 -19.32 -10.00
C LEU A 4 19.69 -17.88 -10.38
N SER A 5 19.33 -16.93 -9.52
CA SER A 5 19.70 -15.53 -9.68
C SER A 5 20.81 -15.25 -8.68
N CYS A 6 22.01 -14.98 -9.18
CA CYS A 6 23.10 -14.46 -8.35
C CYS A 6 22.72 -13.02 -7.97
N TYR A 7 22.39 -12.79 -6.71
CA TYR A 7 22.06 -11.46 -6.22
C TYR A 7 23.34 -10.74 -5.81
N ARG A 8 23.35 -9.41 -5.94
CA ARG A 8 24.36 -8.54 -5.33
C ARG A 8 23.70 -7.78 -4.21
N ALA A 9 24.27 -7.84 -3.01
CA ALA A 9 23.80 -7.11 -1.86
C ALA A 9 24.87 -6.12 -1.40
N VAL A 10 24.44 -4.94 -0.96
CA VAL A 10 25.29 -3.95 -0.30
C VAL A 10 25.15 -4.17 1.20
N PHE A 11 26.28 -4.38 1.87
CA PHE A 11 26.31 -4.55 3.31
C PHE A 11 26.69 -3.22 3.95
N ASN A 12 25.92 -2.81 4.97
CA ASN A 12 26.20 -1.60 5.73
C ASN A 12 27.40 -1.86 6.66
N SER A 13 28.59 -1.80 6.07
CA SER A 13 29.90 -1.89 6.70
C SER A 13 30.65 -0.58 6.46
N PRO A 14 31.62 -0.18 7.30
CA PRO A 14 32.44 1.01 7.04
C PRO A 14 33.18 0.85 5.69
N GLY A 15 32.61 1.41 4.62
CA GLY A 15 33.08 1.25 3.24
C GLY A 15 32.07 0.71 2.21
N ASP A 16 30.78 0.51 2.56
CA ASP A 16 29.71 0.03 1.66
C ASP A 16 30.18 -1.16 0.79
N SER A 17 30.51 -2.27 1.44
CA SER A 17 31.04 -3.44 0.75
C SER A 17 29.93 -4.12 -0.06
N VAL A 18 30.19 -4.32 -1.35
CA VAL A 18 29.32 -5.08 -2.24
C VAL A 18 29.89 -6.49 -2.36
N CYS A 19 29.13 -7.50 -1.94
CA CYS A 19 29.53 -8.89 -2.12
C CYS A 19 28.42 -9.71 -2.80
N ALA A 20 28.82 -10.84 -3.40
CA ALA A 20 27.87 -11.76 -4.00
C ALA A 20 26.99 -12.35 -2.91
N PHE A 21 25.72 -12.60 -3.23
CA PHE A 21 24.74 -13.08 -2.28
C PHE A 21 24.13 -14.39 -2.77
N ASP A 22 24.44 -15.48 -2.06
CA ASP A 22 24.02 -16.84 -2.40
C ASP A 22 22.83 -17.27 -1.52
N LEU A 23 21.79 -17.79 -2.18
CA LEU A 23 20.52 -18.20 -1.58
C LEU A 23 20.27 -19.71 -1.68
N LYS A 24 21.26 -20.50 -2.09
CA LYS A 24 21.11 -21.96 -2.28
C LYS A 24 20.57 -22.69 -1.06
N ASP A 25 20.97 -22.25 0.13
CA ASP A 25 20.63 -22.88 1.41
C ASP A 25 19.29 -22.39 1.97
N LEU A 26 18.60 -21.48 1.27
CA LEU A 26 17.22 -21.10 1.60
C LEU A 26 16.21 -22.00 0.89
N ASP A 27 15.31 -22.59 1.66
CA ASP A 27 14.19 -23.36 1.11
C ASP A 27 13.20 -22.47 0.34
N HIS A 28 12.92 -21.29 0.89
CA HIS A 28 11.96 -20.33 0.35
C HIS A 28 12.44 -18.88 0.51
N PHE A 29 12.40 -18.11 -0.57
CA PHE A 29 12.69 -16.68 -0.54
C PHE A 29 11.84 -15.89 -1.54
N SER A 30 11.60 -14.61 -1.25
CA SER A 30 10.97 -13.66 -2.16
C SER A 30 11.67 -12.30 -2.03
N LEU A 31 12.54 -12.01 -2.99
CA LEU A 31 13.34 -10.78 -3.00
C LEU A 31 13.05 -9.93 -4.24
N PHE A 32 12.99 -8.61 -4.05
CA PHE A 32 12.93 -7.65 -5.15
C PHE A 32 14.10 -6.66 -5.10
N PRO A 33 14.55 -6.11 -6.25
CA PRO A 33 15.61 -5.10 -6.27
C PRO A 33 15.26 -3.89 -5.38
N GLY A 34 16.20 -3.48 -4.52
CA GLY A 34 16.00 -2.36 -3.58
C GLY A 34 15.35 -2.74 -2.25
N GLN A 35 14.98 -4.00 -2.04
CA GLN A 35 14.41 -4.45 -0.78
C GLN A 35 15.46 -4.45 0.34
N VAL A 36 15.13 -3.79 1.46
CA VAL A 36 15.92 -3.88 2.70
C VAL A 36 15.45 -5.12 3.47
N VAL A 37 16.39 -6.02 3.77
CA VAL A 37 16.13 -7.27 4.49
C VAL A 37 17.18 -7.51 5.55
N GLY A 38 16.77 -8.14 6.65
CA GLY A 38 17.72 -8.75 7.58
C GLY A 38 18.13 -10.11 7.04
N ILE A 39 19.42 -10.42 7.07
CA ILE A 39 19.94 -11.70 6.58
C ILE A 39 20.86 -12.28 7.66
N GLU A 40 20.66 -13.55 7.95
CA GLU A 40 21.56 -14.35 8.78
C GLU A 40 22.24 -15.40 7.88
N GLY A 41 23.52 -15.65 8.14
CA GLY A 41 24.36 -16.50 7.31
C GLY A 41 25.83 -16.26 7.59
N HIS A 42 26.68 -16.65 6.65
CA HIS A 42 28.12 -16.51 6.79
C HIS A 42 28.80 -16.07 5.50
N ASN A 43 29.93 -15.39 5.61
CA ASN A 43 30.75 -14.97 4.47
C ASN A 43 32.13 -15.65 4.57
N PRO A 44 32.30 -16.87 4.02
CA PRO A 44 33.52 -17.63 4.20
C PRO A 44 34.70 -17.10 3.38
N SER A 45 34.43 -16.32 2.32
CA SER A 45 35.43 -15.88 1.34
C SER A 45 35.72 -14.37 1.38
N GLY A 46 34.98 -13.60 2.16
CA GLY A 46 34.98 -12.13 2.13
C GLY A 46 34.20 -11.53 0.95
N HIS A 47 34.02 -12.26 -0.15
CA HIS A 47 33.41 -11.75 -1.39
C HIS A 47 32.07 -12.41 -1.75
N CYS A 48 31.62 -13.41 -0.99
CA CYS A 48 30.32 -14.07 -1.18
C CYS A 48 29.70 -14.42 0.17
N PHE A 49 28.53 -13.86 0.46
CA PHE A 49 27.73 -14.16 1.64
C PHE A 49 26.69 -15.24 1.32
N VAL A 50 26.71 -16.34 2.07
CA VAL A 50 25.77 -17.46 1.95
C VAL A 50 24.67 -17.29 3.01
N ALA A 51 23.43 -17.12 2.56
CA ALA A 51 22.27 -16.93 3.43
C ALA A 51 21.77 -18.26 3.99
N SER A 52 21.66 -18.35 5.32
CA SER A 52 20.97 -19.46 5.99
C SER A 52 19.54 -19.11 6.39
N LYS A 53 19.25 -17.81 6.58
CA LYS A 53 17.91 -17.35 6.96
C LYS A 53 17.66 -15.92 6.52
N LEU A 54 16.41 -15.65 6.10
CA LEU A 54 15.96 -14.32 5.70
C LEU A 54 14.91 -13.77 6.67
N ILE A 55 15.08 -12.51 7.06
CA ILE A 55 14.24 -11.81 8.03
C ILE A 55 13.53 -10.67 7.29
N TYR A 56 12.24 -10.88 6.99
CA TYR A 56 11.40 -9.93 6.25
C TYR A 56 10.82 -8.81 7.11
N SER A 57 10.67 -9.05 8.41
CA SER A 57 10.08 -8.10 9.34
C SER A 57 11.06 -7.84 10.47
N ILE A 58 11.47 -6.59 10.60
CA ILE A 58 11.96 -6.09 11.88
C ILE A 58 10.70 -5.87 12.70
N PRO A 59 10.52 -6.51 13.86
CA PRO A 59 9.34 -6.26 14.69
C PRO A 59 9.30 -4.79 15.07
N VAL A 60 8.43 -4.03 14.41
CA VAL A 60 8.07 -2.69 14.85
C VAL A 60 7.22 -2.90 16.10
N SER A 61 7.70 -2.40 17.24
CA SER A 61 6.96 -2.40 18.49
C SER A 61 5.61 -1.73 18.25
N VAL A 62 4.54 -2.52 18.22
CA VAL A 62 3.18 -2.10 17.86
C VAL A 62 2.61 -1.08 18.86
N ASP A 63 3.28 -0.89 20.00
CA ASP A 63 2.87 -0.01 21.10
C ASP A 63 3.29 1.46 20.93
N ALA A 64 4.16 1.81 19.98
CA ALA A 64 4.75 3.16 19.99
C ALA A 64 3.96 4.24 19.24
N GLN A 65 3.00 3.89 18.37
CA GLN A 65 2.39 4.88 17.46
C GLN A 65 0.97 4.56 16.98
N LEU A 66 0.15 3.82 17.74
CA LEU A 66 -1.29 4.03 17.53
C LEU A 66 -1.65 5.33 18.23
N PRO A 67 -2.15 6.37 17.55
CA PRO A 67 -2.82 7.45 18.26
C PRO A 67 -3.89 6.76 19.09
N SER A 68 -3.77 6.80 20.42
CA SER A 68 -4.83 6.40 21.32
C SER A 68 -6.09 7.03 20.75
N ALA A 69 -7.06 6.20 20.33
CA ALA A 69 -8.30 6.68 19.77
C ALA A 69 -8.90 7.61 20.82
N ASN A 70 -8.67 8.93 20.65
CA ASN A 70 -9.09 9.91 21.62
C ASN A 70 -10.60 9.82 21.61
N LYS A 71 -11.13 9.30 22.72
CA LYS A 71 -12.54 9.24 23.07
C LYS A 71 -13.07 10.66 23.29
N GLN A 72 -12.97 11.51 22.27
CA GLN A 72 -13.35 12.92 22.30
C GLN A 72 -14.18 13.25 21.05
N ALA A 73 -15.26 12.50 20.86
CA ALA A 73 -16.37 12.90 19.99
C ALA A 73 -17.72 12.31 20.43
N ILE A 74 -17.82 11.76 21.65
CA ILE A 74 -19.07 11.25 22.22
C ILE A 74 -19.10 11.69 23.69
N ASP A 75 -19.31 12.99 23.93
CA ASP A 75 -19.74 13.49 25.23
C ASP A 75 -20.61 14.72 24.96
N ASN A 76 -21.87 14.43 24.67
CA ASN A 76 -23.02 15.28 24.95
C ASN A 76 -24.25 14.39 24.82
N GLU A 77 -24.51 13.57 25.84
CA GLU A 77 -25.80 13.58 26.56
C GLU A 77 -25.75 12.55 27.70
N SER A 78 -26.00 13.07 28.90
CA SER A 78 -26.07 12.39 30.18
C SER A 78 -27.23 11.38 30.25
N ASN A 79 -26.97 10.13 30.63
CA ASN A 79 -27.43 9.53 31.91
C ASN A 79 -27.20 8.01 31.96
N GLN A 80 -27.03 7.55 33.19
CA GLN A 80 -26.55 6.24 33.63
C GLN A 80 -27.54 5.10 33.33
N ASN A 81 -27.04 3.95 32.86
CA ASN A 81 -27.17 2.62 33.50
C ASN A 81 -26.97 1.47 32.50
N SER A 82 -26.12 0.52 32.92
CA SER A 82 -26.06 -0.91 32.55
C SER A 82 -25.91 -1.32 31.07
N ASP A 83 -24.89 -2.15 30.82
CA ASP A 83 -24.72 -3.04 29.66
C ASP A 83 -24.53 -2.38 28.29
N ALA A 84 -23.63 -1.41 28.20
CA ALA A 84 -23.14 -0.91 26.91
C ALA A 84 -22.05 -1.84 26.37
N GLY A 85 -22.47 -2.95 25.75
CA GLY A 85 -21.62 -3.68 24.82
C GLY A 85 -20.90 -2.68 23.92
N THR A 86 -19.60 -2.87 23.74
CA THR A 86 -18.81 -2.11 22.76
C THR A 86 -19.42 -2.41 21.39
N LEU A 87 -20.42 -1.61 21.00
CA LEU A 87 -20.98 -1.60 19.67
C LEU A 87 -19.89 -1.01 18.80
N SER A 88 -18.95 -1.87 18.39
CA SER A 88 -18.03 -1.63 17.30
C SER A 88 -18.89 -1.26 16.10
N ARG A 89 -19.15 0.04 15.93
CA ARG A 89 -19.84 0.57 14.75
C ARG A 89 -19.02 0.12 13.55
N GLU A 90 -19.57 -0.81 12.78
CA GLU A 90 -18.91 -1.32 11.58
C GLU A 90 -18.68 -0.14 10.63
N LEU A 91 -17.41 0.12 10.32
CA LEU A 91 -17.04 1.12 9.31
C LEU A 91 -17.33 0.54 7.94
N SER A 92 -18.37 1.05 7.28
CA SER A 92 -18.67 0.72 5.89
C SER A 92 -17.87 1.64 4.97
N SER A 93 -16.97 1.07 4.16
CA SER A 93 -16.16 1.83 3.21
C SER A 93 -16.10 1.16 1.83
N VAL A 94 -15.88 1.98 0.81
CA VAL A 94 -15.64 1.55 -0.57
C VAL A 94 -14.30 2.10 -1.01
N ILE A 95 -13.44 1.23 -1.55
CA ILE A 95 -12.12 1.59 -2.08
C ILE A 95 -12.10 1.20 -3.55
N THR A 96 -11.70 2.12 -4.43
CA THR A 96 -11.58 1.85 -5.86
C THR A 96 -10.28 2.43 -6.40
N ALA A 97 -9.78 1.84 -7.49
CA ALA A 97 -8.65 2.34 -8.25
C ALA A 97 -9.07 2.55 -9.70
N GLY A 98 -8.64 3.66 -10.30
CA GLY A 98 -8.86 3.94 -11.71
C GLY A 98 -8.09 3.00 -12.64
N PRO A 99 -8.22 3.18 -13.97
CA PRO A 99 -8.78 4.36 -14.63
C PRO A 99 -10.30 4.48 -14.50
N TYR A 100 -10.78 5.71 -14.34
CA TYR A 100 -12.21 5.99 -14.24
C TYR A 100 -12.85 6.46 -15.55
N THR A 101 -12.12 6.31 -16.65
CA THR A 101 -12.55 6.59 -18.02
C THR A 101 -12.50 5.31 -18.85
N ARG A 102 -13.12 5.31 -20.03
CA ARG A 102 -12.94 4.23 -21.01
C ARG A 102 -11.67 4.50 -21.81
N THR A 103 -11.27 3.55 -22.66
CA THR A 103 -10.07 3.68 -23.51
C THR A 103 -10.35 4.47 -24.80
N ASP A 104 -11.62 4.64 -25.15
CA ASP A 104 -12.10 5.30 -26.37
C ASP A 104 -12.64 6.70 -26.11
N ASN A 105 -12.79 7.11 -24.85
CA ASN A 105 -13.32 8.41 -24.47
C ASN A 105 -12.99 8.79 -23.01
N LEU A 106 -13.01 10.10 -22.73
CA LEU A 106 -12.79 10.67 -21.39
C LEU A 106 -14.09 11.17 -20.73
N LEU A 107 -15.22 10.45 -20.92
CA LEU A 107 -16.53 10.85 -20.40
C LEU A 107 -16.78 10.44 -18.95
N PHE A 108 -15.83 9.73 -18.31
CA PHE A 108 -15.92 9.29 -16.91
C PHE A 108 -17.16 8.43 -16.58
N GLU A 109 -17.66 7.67 -17.55
CA GLU A 109 -18.84 6.82 -17.36
C GLU A 109 -18.65 5.79 -16.22
N PRO A 110 -17.49 5.11 -16.07
CA PRO A 110 -17.22 4.27 -14.90
C PRO A 110 -17.29 5.02 -13.56
N LEU A 111 -16.79 6.27 -13.51
CA LEU A 111 -16.89 7.09 -12.30
C LEU A 111 -18.34 7.40 -11.96
N GLN A 112 -19.14 7.78 -12.95
CA GLN A 112 -20.55 8.10 -12.75
C GLN A 112 -21.33 6.89 -12.23
N GLU A 113 -21.06 5.70 -12.76
CA GLU A 113 -21.65 4.46 -12.26
C GLU A 113 -21.22 4.17 -10.82
N LEU A 114 -19.93 4.32 -10.51
CA LEU A 114 -19.39 4.14 -9.16
C LEU A 114 -20.01 5.11 -8.15
N LEU A 115 -20.16 6.38 -8.50
CA LEU A 115 -20.82 7.37 -7.65
C LEU A 115 -22.29 7.03 -7.47
N SER A 116 -22.97 6.58 -8.52
CA SER A 116 -24.36 6.10 -8.44
C SER A 116 -24.48 4.86 -7.54
N TYR A 117 -23.49 3.97 -7.55
CA TYR A 117 -23.41 2.85 -6.61
C TYR A 117 -23.19 3.34 -5.17
N ALA A 118 -22.26 4.27 -4.94
CA ALA A 118 -21.97 4.83 -3.63
C ALA A 118 -23.20 5.56 -3.06
N CYS A 119 -23.91 6.35 -3.85
CA CYS A 119 -25.17 6.99 -3.44
C CYS A 119 -26.26 5.99 -3.07
N ARG A 120 -26.30 4.81 -3.70
CA ARG A 120 -27.25 3.74 -3.34
C ARG A 120 -26.85 2.98 -2.09
N LYS A 121 -25.55 2.78 -1.87
CA LYS A 121 -25.02 2.01 -0.72
C LYS A 121 -24.73 2.85 0.51
N GLN A 122 -24.58 4.16 0.36
CA GLN A 122 -24.26 5.13 1.41
C GLN A 122 -23.12 4.64 2.32
N PRO A 123 -21.93 4.31 1.76
CA PRO A 123 -20.78 3.97 2.61
C PRO A 123 -20.35 5.21 3.40
N GLN A 124 -19.85 5.00 4.62
CA GLN A 124 -19.35 6.09 5.47
C GLN A 124 -18.07 6.73 4.91
N LEU A 125 -17.36 6.01 4.03
CA LEU A 125 -16.13 6.46 3.41
C LEU A 125 -15.99 5.90 1.99
N LEU A 126 -15.74 6.77 1.01
CA LEU A 126 -15.35 6.39 -0.35
C LEU A 126 -13.92 6.87 -0.62
N ILE A 127 -13.01 5.92 -0.85
CA ILE A 127 -11.61 6.16 -1.23
C ILE A 127 -11.47 5.89 -2.73
N LEU A 128 -11.06 6.91 -3.47
CA LEU A 128 -10.76 6.83 -4.89
C LEU A 128 -9.25 6.97 -5.08
N THR A 129 -8.61 5.98 -5.69
CA THR A 129 -7.19 6.00 -6.02
C THR A 129 -6.99 6.10 -7.52
N GLY A 130 -5.93 6.80 -7.92
CA GLY A 130 -5.61 7.01 -9.32
C GLY A 130 -5.14 5.74 -10.05
N PRO A 131 -4.90 5.85 -11.37
CA PRO A 131 -4.96 7.09 -12.15
C PRO A 131 -6.41 7.49 -12.41
N PHE A 132 -6.77 8.76 -12.17
CA PHE A 132 -8.12 9.21 -12.52
C PHE A 132 -8.30 9.37 -14.01
N ILE A 133 -7.19 9.76 -14.64
CA ILE A 133 -7.04 9.97 -16.05
C ILE A 133 -5.77 9.23 -16.41
N ASP A 134 -5.88 8.28 -17.34
CA ASP A 134 -4.76 7.45 -17.74
C ASP A 134 -3.85 8.24 -18.70
N SER A 135 -2.59 8.47 -18.30
CA SER A 135 -1.59 9.11 -19.16
C SER A 135 -1.39 8.35 -20.48
N ASP A 136 -1.69 7.05 -20.51
CA ASP A 136 -1.59 6.25 -21.71
C ASP A 136 -2.81 6.36 -22.65
N HIS A 137 -3.87 7.07 -22.25
CA HIS A 137 -5.08 7.25 -23.04
C HIS A 137 -4.79 7.99 -24.36
N PRO A 138 -5.36 7.54 -25.51
CA PRO A 138 -5.05 8.11 -26.83
C PRO A 138 -5.27 9.63 -26.92
N ASP A 139 -6.38 10.14 -26.38
CA ASP A 139 -6.69 11.59 -26.39
C ASP A 139 -5.70 12.44 -25.59
N ILE A 140 -4.95 11.82 -24.67
CA ILE A 140 -3.98 12.49 -23.80
C ILE A 140 -2.61 12.44 -24.42
N LYS A 141 -2.22 11.28 -24.97
CA LYS A 141 -1.00 11.16 -25.78
C LYS A 141 -1.00 12.08 -26.98
N MET A 142 -2.16 12.31 -27.59
CA MET A 142 -2.31 13.19 -28.75
C MET A 142 -2.40 14.67 -28.37
N GLU A 143 -2.19 15.03 -27.09
CA GLU A 143 -2.12 16.40 -26.56
C GLU A 143 -3.35 17.29 -26.89
N LEU A 144 -4.47 16.66 -27.21
CA LEU A 144 -5.71 17.34 -27.63
C LEU A 144 -6.42 18.09 -26.48
N LEU A 145 -5.93 17.96 -25.25
CA LEU A 145 -6.58 18.49 -24.04
C LEU A 145 -5.69 19.47 -23.27
N THR A 146 -5.90 20.76 -23.50
CA THR A 146 -5.31 21.86 -22.72
C THR A 146 -6.13 22.18 -21.46
N ARG A 147 -6.56 21.17 -20.68
CA ARG A 147 -7.40 21.40 -19.48
C ARG A 147 -6.70 20.91 -18.22
N ALA A 148 -6.73 21.75 -17.18
CA ALA A 148 -6.26 21.39 -15.85
C ALA A 148 -7.31 20.51 -15.15
N PHE A 149 -6.88 19.36 -14.63
CA PHE A 149 -7.74 18.46 -13.85
C PHE A 149 -7.32 18.53 -12.38
N MET A 150 -8.17 19.11 -11.53
CA MET A 150 -8.01 19.08 -10.08
C MET A 150 -8.87 17.98 -9.50
N ILE A 151 -8.26 17.05 -8.77
CA ILE A 151 -8.97 15.93 -8.15
C ILE A 151 -8.57 15.87 -6.69
N PHE A 152 -9.52 16.20 -5.81
CA PHE A 152 -9.41 15.95 -4.38
C PHE A 152 -10.22 14.71 -4.05
N SER A 153 -9.61 13.73 -3.38
CA SER A 153 -10.25 12.46 -3.05
C SER A 153 -10.20 12.19 -1.56
N ILE A 154 -11.36 12.40 -0.93
CA ILE A 154 -12.00 11.67 0.16
C ILE A 154 -13.41 12.27 0.19
N LEU A 155 -14.42 11.49 -0.17
CA LEU A 155 -15.82 11.91 0.00
C LEU A 155 -16.38 11.26 1.27
N LYS A 156 -16.86 12.11 2.16
CA LYS A 156 -17.62 11.71 3.34
C LYS A 156 -19.09 11.92 3.01
N PHE A 157 -19.84 10.84 2.98
CA PHE A 157 -21.29 10.85 2.80
C PHE A 157 -21.97 10.97 4.16
#